data_AF-A0A970YR86-F1
#
_entry.id   AF-A0A970YR86-F1
#
_cell.length_a   1.000
_cell.length_b   1.000
_cell.length_c   1.000
_cell.angle_alpha   90.00
_cell.angle_beta   90.00
_cell.angle_gamma   90.00
#
_symmetry.space_group_name_H-M   'P 1'
#
loop_
_entity.id
_entity.type
_entity.pdbx_description
1 polymer ?
#
loop_
_entity_poly.entity_id
_entity_poly.type
_entity_poly.pdbx_seq_one_letter_code
_entity_poly.pdbx_strand_id
1 'polypeptide(L)' 'FSMLQLVGHPYAINPTRELITKIRQDEQLRNKISIIVERKDVAYKLDIDTIKLINA' A
#
# COMPACT_ATOMS: atom_id res chain seq x y z
N PHE A 1 2.66 0.66 17.75
CA PHE A 1 2.56 1.73 16.74
C PHE A 1 3.37 1.30 15.52
N SER A 2 2.80 1.25 14.31
CA SER A 2 3.53 0.80 13.11
C SER A 2 4.44 1.92 12.60
N MET A 3 5.66 1.60 12.15
CA MET A 3 6.59 2.60 11.57
C MET A 3 5.92 3.41 10.45
N LEU A 4 5.06 2.79 9.64
CA LEU A 4 4.34 3.45 8.55
C LEU A 4 3.39 4.56 9.05
N GLN A 5 2.81 4.41 10.24
CA GLN A 5 1.92 5.42 10.82
C GLN A 5 2.69 6.67 11.25
N LEU A 6 4.00 6.56 11.57
CA LEU A 6 4.84 7.67 12.05
C LEU A 6 5.32 8.56 10.91
N VAL A 7 5.37 8.00 9.70
CA VAL A 7 5.90 8.66 8.52
C VAL A 7 4.84 9.58 7.91
N GLY A 8 5.25 10.77 7.45
CA GLY A 8 4.35 11.74 6.82
C GLY A 8 3.75 11.25 5.50
N HIS A 9 4.59 10.68 4.63
CA HIS A 9 4.18 10.14 3.32
C HIS A 9 4.81 8.76 3.12
N PRO A 10 4.26 7.70 3.75
CA PRO A 10 4.82 6.37 3.67
C PRO A 10 4.67 5.76 2.27
N TYR A 11 5.64 4.91 1.91
CA TYR A 11 5.58 4.06 0.72
C TYR A 11 5.58 2.60 1.13
N ALA A 12 4.66 1.82 0.58
CA ALA A 12 4.70 0.36 0.66
C ALA A 12 5.03 -0.22 -0.71
N ILE A 13 6.21 -0.81 -0.83
CA ILE A 13 6.73 -1.41 -2.07
C ILE A 13 6.46 -2.91 -2.03
N ASN A 14 5.87 -3.46 -3.10
CA ASN A 14 5.48 -4.86 -3.24
C ASN A 14 4.76 -5.42 -1.99
N PRO A 15 3.74 -4.72 -1.44
CA PRO A 15 3.12 -5.13 -0.19
C PRO A 15 2.39 -6.47 -0.30
N THR A 16 2.36 -7.21 0.80
CA THR A 16 1.57 -8.44 0.90
C THR A 16 0.07 -8.12 0.92
N ARG A 17 -0.76 -9.12 0.58
CA ARG A 17 -2.22 -9.04 0.73
C ARG A 17 -2.63 -8.61 2.14
N GLU A 18 -1.99 -9.17 3.15
CA GLU A 18 -2.27 -8.85 4.56
C GLU A 18 -1.97 -7.38 4.86
N LEU A 19 -0.84 -6.85 4.37
CA LEU A 19 -0.47 -5.45 4.56
C LEU A 19 -1.46 -4.51 3.85
N ILE A 20 -1.86 -4.82 2.62
CA ILE A 20 -2.92 -4.06 1.92
C ILE A 20 -4.21 -4.02 2.73
N THR A 21 -4.64 -5.17 3.28
CA THR A 21 -5.85 -5.23 4.12
C THR A 21 -5.70 -4.40 5.39
N LYS A 22 -4.56 -4.48 6.09
CA LYS A 22 -4.28 -3.67 7.28
C LYS A 22 -4.28 -2.17 6.98
N ILE A 23 -3.65 -1.76 5.88
CA ILE A 23 -3.63 -0.37 5.43
C ILE A 23 -5.06 0.13 5.17
N ARG A 24 -5.90 -0.69 4.50
CA ARG A 24 -7.30 -0.32 4.21
C ARG A 24 -8.15 -0.10 5.46
N GLN A 25 -7.84 -0.78 6.55
CA GLN A 25 -8.55 -0.67 7.82
C GLN A 25 -8.08 0.52 8.67
N ASP A 26 -6.93 1.12 8.33
CA ASP A 26 -6.36 2.27 9.03
C ASP A 26 -6.56 3.53 8.19
N GLU A 27 -7.61 4.31 8.51
CA GLU A 27 -7.97 5.52 7.77
C GLU A 27 -6.83 6.55 7.71
N GLN A 28 -6.09 6.73 8.81
CA GLN A 28 -4.99 7.68 8.88
C GLN A 28 -3.85 7.27 7.97
N LEU A 29 -3.52 5.99 7.93
CA LEU A 29 -2.47 5.47 7.05
C LEU A 29 -2.93 5.44 5.59
N ARG A 30 -4.16 4.98 5.33
CA ARG A 30 -4.77 4.88 4.01
C ARG A 30 -4.72 6.20 3.25
N ASN A 31 -5.04 7.31 3.91
CA ASN A 31 -5.13 8.63 3.27
C ASN A 31 -3.77 9.23 2.85
N LYS A 32 -2.64 8.70 3.35
CA LYS A 32 -1.30 9.26 3.10
C LYS A 32 -0.31 8.30 2.46
N ILE A 33 -0.61 7.02 2.42
CA ILE A 33 0.31 5.98 1.91
C ILE A 33 0.25 5.86 0.39
N SER A 34 1.41 5.66 -0.24
CA SER A 34 1.51 5.29 -1.65
C SER A 34 1.90 3.83 -1.79
N ILE A 35 1.18 3.09 -2.64
CA ILE A 35 1.52 1.69 -2.96
C ILE A 35 2.35 1.66 -4.24
N ILE A 36 3.52 1.04 -4.18
CA ILE A 36 4.38 0.81 -5.34
C ILE A 36 4.44 -0.68 -5.61
N VAL A 37 4.21 -1.10 -6.85
CA VAL A 37 4.40 -2.48 -7.29
C VAL A 37 5.43 -2.51 -8.40
N GLU A 38 6.51 -3.24 -8.17
CA GLU A 38 7.59 -3.44 -9.12
C GLU A 38 7.39 -4.79 -9.80
N ARG A 39 7.33 -4.78 -11.13
CA ARG A 39 7.23 -5.99 -11.95
C ARG A 39 8.16 -5.87 -13.14
N LYS A 40 9.14 -6.76 -13.21
CA LYS A 40 10.17 -6.76 -14.26
C LYS A 40 10.86 -5.39 -14.35
N ASP A 41 10.70 -4.70 -15.46
CA ASP A 41 11.31 -3.43 -15.85
C ASP A 41 10.41 -2.22 -15.60
N VAL A 42 9.28 -2.41 -14.90
CA VAL A 42 8.31 -1.34 -14.64
C VAL A 42 7.89 -1.26 -13.17
N ALA A 43 7.64 -0.05 -12.70
CA ALA A 43 7.08 0.25 -11.39
C ALA A 43 5.74 0.97 -11.54
N TYR A 44 4.72 0.46 -10.86
CA TYR A 44 3.38 1.04 -10.83
C TYR A 44 3.14 1.74 -9.50
N LYS A 45 2.62 2.97 -9.55
CA LYS A 45 2.04 3.62 -8.38
C LYS A 45 0.53 3.36 -8.38
N LEU A 46 0.06 2.70 -7.32
CA LEU A 46 -1.34 2.29 -7.17
C LEU A 46 -1.99 3.04 -6.02
N ASP A 47 -3.26 3.38 -6.21
CA ASP A 47 -4.13 3.90 -5.16
C ASP A 47 -4.72 2.74 -4.36
N ILE A 48 -4.63 2.84 -3.04
CA ILE A 48 -5.12 1.84 -2.09
C ILE A 48 -6.64 1.64 -2.16
N ASP A 49 -7.39 2.68 -2.54
CA ASP A 49 -8.84 2.65 -2.64
C ASP A 49 -9.31 1.99 -3.94
N THR A 50 -8.52 2.10 -5.02
CA THR A 50 -8.89 1.54 -6.33
C THR A 50 -8.23 0.20 -6.64
N ILE A 51 -7.18 -0.20 -5.92
CA ILE A 51 -6.46 -1.45 -6.19
C ILE A 51 -7.38 -2.67 -6.04
N LYS A 52 -7.39 -3.56 -7.04
CA LYS A 52 -8.14 -4.82 -6.98
C LYS A 52 -7.16 -5.96 -6.77
N LEU A 53 -7.34 -6.70 -5.67
CA LEU A 53 -6.60 -7.92 -5.41
C LEU A 53 -7.27 -9.07 -6.16
N ILE A 54 -6.50 -9.77 -6.99
CA ILE A 54 -6.95 -10.96 -7.72
C ILE A 54 -6.58 -12.19 -6.87
N ASN A 55 -7.51 -13.13 -6.71
CA ASN A 55 -7.21 -14.44 -6.14
C ASN A 55 -6.88 -15.36 -7.31
N ALA A 56 -5.66 -15.91 -7.32
CA ALA A 56 -5.32 -17.07 -8.13
C ALA A 56 -5.50 -18.32 -7.28
#